data_AF-A0A967MS27-F1
#
_entry.id   AF-A0A967MS27-F1
#
_cell.length_a   1.000
_cell.length_b   1.000
_cell.length_c   1.000
_cell.angle_alpha   90.00
_cell.angle_beta   90.00
_cell.angle_gamma   90.00
#
_symmetry.space_group_name_H-M   'P 1'
#
loop_
_entity.id
_entity.type
_entity.pdbx_description
1 polymer ?
#
loop_
_entity_poly.entity_id
_entity_poly.type
_entity_poly.pdbx_seq_one_letter_code
_entity_poly.pdbx_strand_id
1 'polypeptide(L)'
;MSTTLNKILSAIIVISMIATLVLIPASTVLAEDHIKQTNYIIQGKDVNLVAQLVEEAGGDVTARLEIINAVGAYLPEHAIFQLTKNPEITSLHPNTQVFLADEEQTDPDDSEFRNNEIPETNFSDVIGADFVWDEDVFGENVTVAVVDTGLSR
;
A
#
# COMPACT_ATOMS: atom_id res chain seq x y z
N MET A 1 -1.64 -70.92 -22.14
CA MET A 1 -2.91 -70.38 -21.62
C MET A 1 -2.66 -69.12 -20.74
N SER A 2 -1.79 -68.21 -21.18
CA SER A 2 -1.32 -67.05 -20.38
C SER A 2 -1.41 -65.70 -21.13
N THR A 3 -1.58 -65.72 -22.46
CA THR A 3 -1.59 -64.51 -23.30
C THR A 3 -2.94 -63.79 -23.31
N THR A 4 -4.06 -64.49 -23.08
CA THR A 4 -5.40 -63.89 -23.00
C THR A 4 -5.63 -63.20 -21.66
N LEU A 5 -5.10 -63.75 -20.57
CA LEU A 5 -5.21 -63.18 -19.23
C LEU A 5 -4.43 -61.86 -19.10
N ASN A 6 -3.23 -61.79 -19.67
CA ASN A 6 -2.42 -60.56 -19.69
C ASN A 6 -3.06 -59.45 -20.53
N LYS A 7 -3.77 -59.80 -21.62
CA LYS A 7 -4.51 -58.84 -22.45
C LYS A 7 -5.72 -58.27 -21.74
N ILE A 8 -6.46 -59.10 -20.98
CA ILE A 8 -7.59 -58.65 -20.16
C ILE A 8 -7.10 -57.77 -19.01
N LEU A 9 -5.98 -58.13 -18.38
CA LEU A 9 -5.39 -57.34 -17.30
C LEU A 9 -4.91 -55.96 -17.81
N SER A 10 -4.25 -55.89 -18.97
CA SER A 10 -3.89 -54.62 -19.60
C SER A 10 -5.11 -53.79 -20.00
N ALA A 11 -6.19 -54.41 -20.50
CA ALA A 11 -7.41 -53.69 -20.85
C ALA A 11 -8.08 -53.07 -19.61
N ILE A 12 -8.09 -53.77 -18.48
CA ILE A 12 -8.63 -53.27 -17.21
C ILE A 12 -7.77 -52.12 -16.67
N ILE A 13 -6.45 -52.21 -16.77
CA ILE A 13 -5.54 -51.13 -16.33
C ILE A 13 -5.72 -49.87 -17.18
N VAL A 14 -5.86 -50.00 -18.51
CA VAL A 14 -6.07 -48.86 -19.41
C VAL A 14 -7.44 -48.23 -19.18
N ILE A 15 -8.50 -49.03 -18.99
CA ILE A 15 -9.84 -48.53 -18.67
C ILE A 15 -9.86 -47.86 -17.29
N SER A 16 -9.14 -48.40 -16.31
CA SER A 16 -8.98 -47.78 -14.99
C SER A 16 -8.23 -46.45 -15.06
N MET A 17 -7.20 -46.32 -15.89
CA MET A 17 -6.47 -45.07 -16.09
C MET A 17 -7.33 -43.99 -16.77
N ILE A 18 -8.18 -44.38 -17.72
CA ILE A 18 -9.09 -43.46 -18.40
C ILE A 18 -10.21 -43.02 -17.44
N ALA A 19 -10.70 -43.92 -16.59
CA ALA A 19 -11.73 -43.60 -15.60
C ALA A 19 -11.24 -42.61 -14.52
N THR A 20 -9.96 -42.64 -14.15
CA THR A 20 -9.39 -41.67 -13.21
C THR A 20 -9.21 -40.27 -13.79
N LEU A 21 -9.20 -40.11 -15.12
CA LEU A 21 -9.02 -38.81 -15.76
C LEU A 21 -10.31 -37.98 -15.82
N VAL A 22 -11.47 -38.59 -15.59
CA VAL A 22 -12.79 -37.94 -15.66
C VAL A 22 -13.25 -37.38 -14.30
N LEU A 23 -12.53 -37.70 -13.21
CA LEU A 23 -12.89 -37.30 -11.84
C LEU A 23 -12.03 -36.17 -11.27
N ILE A 24 -11.45 -35.33 -12.13
CA ILE A 24 -10.87 -34.06 -11.67
C ILE A 24 -12.05 -33.09 -11.58
N PRO A 25 -12.50 -32.67 -10.37
CA PRO A 25 -13.44 -31.57 -10.29
C PRO A 25 -12.79 -30.40 -11.01
N ALA A 26 -13.43 -29.90 -12.06
CA ALA A 26 -13.07 -28.64 -12.65
C ALA A 26 -13.16 -27.61 -11.52
N SER A 27 -12.02 -27.26 -10.92
CA SER A 27 -11.90 -26.07 -10.12
C SER A 27 -12.34 -24.96 -11.05
N THR A 28 -13.57 -24.51 -10.88
CA THR A 28 -14.04 -23.26 -11.45
C THR A 28 -13.06 -22.23 -10.91
N VAL A 29 -12.08 -21.88 -11.73
CA VAL A 29 -11.36 -20.62 -11.60
C VAL A 29 -12.47 -19.60 -11.81
N LEU A 30 -13.10 -19.21 -10.69
CA LEU A 30 -13.91 -18.03 -10.64
C LEU A 30 -12.99 -16.96 -11.22
N ALA A 31 -13.39 -16.40 -12.36
CA ALA A 31 -12.74 -15.22 -12.88
C ALA A 31 -12.57 -14.28 -11.68
N GLU A 32 -11.35 -13.80 -11.45
CA GLU A 32 -11.12 -12.68 -10.56
C GLU A 32 -12.01 -11.56 -11.10
N ASP A 33 -13.21 -11.46 -10.56
CA ASP A 33 -13.90 -10.19 -10.49
C ASP A 33 -12.90 -9.35 -9.72
N HIS A 34 -12.16 -8.50 -10.43
CA HIS A 34 -11.15 -7.64 -9.84
C HIS A 34 -11.90 -6.76 -8.86
N ILE A 35 -12.02 -7.23 -7.62
CA ILE A 35 -12.80 -6.55 -6.60
C ILE A 35 -12.11 -5.21 -6.45
N LYS A 36 -12.83 -4.16 -6.81
CA LYS A 36 -12.27 -2.81 -6.82
C LYS A 36 -11.81 -2.49 -5.40
N GLN A 37 -10.50 -2.57 -5.19
CA GLN A 37 -9.88 -2.28 -3.91
C GLN A 37 -9.59 -0.79 -3.83
N THR A 38 -10.01 -0.18 -2.72
CA THR A 38 -9.78 1.24 -2.45
C THR A 38 -8.83 1.36 -1.26
N ASN A 39 -7.92 2.32 -1.30
CA ASN A 39 -6.91 2.53 -0.27
C ASN A 39 -7.49 3.33 0.90
N TYR A 40 -7.39 2.79 2.10
CA TYR A 40 -7.90 3.37 3.34
C TYR A 40 -6.86 3.34 4.45
N ILE A 41 -6.98 4.28 5.38
CA ILE A 41 -6.36 4.26 6.70
C ILE A 41 -7.46 3.89 7.70
N ILE A 42 -7.27 2.78 8.41
CA ILE A 42 -8.23 2.21 9.36
C ILE A 42 -7.61 2.30 10.76
N GLN A 43 -8.30 2.93 11.70
CA GLN A 43 -7.81 3.14 13.06
C GLN A 43 -8.66 2.38 14.08
N GLY A 44 -8.01 1.90 15.14
CA GLY A 44 -8.68 1.22 16.24
C GLY A 44 -7.88 1.32 17.54
N LYS A 45 -8.13 0.41 18.47
CA LYS A 45 -7.45 0.42 19.78
C LYS A 45 -6.02 -0.13 19.72
N ASP A 46 -5.78 -1.10 18.84
CA ASP A 46 -4.52 -1.81 18.72
C ASP A 46 -4.23 -2.14 17.25
N VAL A 47 -3.01 -1.86 16.80
CA VAL A 47 -2.63 -2.02 15.39
C VAL A 47 -2.69 -3.48 14.90
N ASN A 48 -2.40 -4.45 15.77
CA ASN A 48 -2.42 -5.87 15.39
C ASN A 48 -3.85 -6.38 15.27
N LEU A 49 -4.72 -5.98 16.19
CA LEU A 49 -6.15 -6.25 16.12
C LEU A 49 -6.76 -5.64 14.86
N VAL A 50 -6.44 -4.38 14.54
CA VAL A 50 -6.94 -3.76 13.31
C VAL A 50 -6.45 -4.50 12.06
N ALA A 51 -5.16 -4.87 12.00
CA ALA A 51 -4.61 -5.62 10.87
C ALA A 51 -5.34 -6.96 10.68
N GLN A 52 -5.56 -7.70 11.78
CA GLN A 52 -6.30 -8.95 11.75
C GLN A 52 -7.73 -8.75 11.22
N LEU A 53 -8.46 -7.75 11.73
CA LEU A 53 -9.83 -7.47 11.29
C LEU A 53 -9.90 -7.09 9.81
N VAL A 54 -8.90 -6.36 9.31
CA VAL A 54 -8.79 -6.01 7.89
C VAL A 54 -8.56 -7.24 7.03
N GLU A 55 -7.63 -8.12 7.41
CA GLU A 55 -7.33 -9.37 6.69
C GLU A 55 -8.54 -10.33 6.72
N GLU A 56 -9.22 -10.46 7.86
CA GLU A 56 -10.43 -11.27 8.01
C GLU A 56 -11.60 -10.75 7.15
N ALA A 57 -11.68 -9.44 6.94
CA ALA A 57 -12.66 -8.81 6.06
C ALA A 57 -12.28 -8.91 4.57
N GLY A 58 -11.15 -9.54 4.22
CA GLY A 58 -10.68 -9.69 2.84
C GLY A 58 -9.91 -8.48 2.29
N GLY A 59 -9.43 -7.59 3.17
CA GLY A 59 -8.52 -6.51 2.82
C GLY A 59 -7.06 -6.93 2.81
N ASP A 60 -6.23 -6.13 2.15
CA ASP A 60 -4.77 -6.34 2.08
C ASP A 60 -4.02 -5.20 2.80
N VAL A 61 -3.25 -5.55 3.82
CA VAL A 61 -2.56 -4.60 4.71
C VAL A 61 -1.24 -4.14 4.08
N THR A 62 -1.14 -2.84 3.80
CA THR A 62 0.03 -2.23 3.14
C THR A 62 0.99 -1.55 4.11
N ALA A 63 0.48 -1.03 5.23
CA ALA A 63 1.29 -0.36 6.23
C ALA A 63 0.70 -0.50 7.64
N ARG A 64 1.56 -0.61 8.65
CA ARG A 64 1.17 -0.53 10.07
C ARG A 64 1.66 0.80 10.64
N LEU A 65 0.74 1.57 11.20
CA LEU A 65 0.96 2.92 11.74
C LEU A 65 0.81 2.85 13.26
N GLU A 66 1.85 2.34 13.93
CA GLU A 66 1.82 1.96 15.35
C GLU A 66 1.52 3.14 16.27
N ILE A 67 2.07 4.33 15.98
CA ILE A 67 1.90 5.54 16.81
C ILE A 67 0.42 5.94 16.93
N ILE A 68 -0.37 5.70 15.88
CA ILE A 68 -1.79 6.07 15.83
C ILE A 68 -2.73 4.88 15.92
N ASN A 69 -2.21 3.66 16.17
CA ASN A 69 -2.98 2.41 16.18
C ASN A 69 -3.82 2.22 14.90
N ALA A 70 -3.19 2.44 13.74
CA ALA A 70 -3.87 2.36 12.46
C ALA A 70 -3.13 1.47 11.45
N VAL A 71 -3.86 1.09 10.41
CA VAL A 71 -3.37 0.29 9.29
C VAL A 71 -3.75 0.98 7.99
N GLY A 72 -2.79 1.13 7.08
CA GLY A 72 -3.06 1.40 5.67
C GLY A 72 -3.39 0.08 4.97
N ALA A 73 -4.48 0.03 4.21
CA ALA A 73 -4.90 -1.18 3.52
C ALA A 73 -5.71 -0.92 2.26
N TYR A 74 -5.65 -1.88 1.34
CA TYR A 74 -6.57 -2.01 0.22
C TYR A 74 -7.81 -2.78 0.67
N LEU A 75 -8.97 -2.14 0.63
CA LEU A 75 -10.24 -2.73 1.07
C LEU A 75 -11.17 -2.98 -0.12
N PRO A 76 -11.76 -4.18 -0.23
CA PRO A 76 -12.91 -4.37 -1.09
C PRO A 76 -14.14 -3.66 -0.51
N GLU A 77 -15.12 -3.31 -1.36
CA GLU A 77 -16.28 -2.52 -0.94
C GLU A 77 -17.09 -3.16 0.21
N HIS A 78 -17.21 -4.48 0.22
CA HIS A 78 -17.90 -5.21 1.29
C HIS A 78 -17.17 -5.12 2.64
N ALA A 79 -15.84 -5.02 2.65
CA ALA A 79 -15.05 -4.89 3.87
C ALA A 79 -15.30 -3.55 4.55
N ILE A 80 -15.47 -2.48 3.78
CA ILE A 80 -15.75 -1.12 4.31
C ILE A 80 -16.99 -1.15 5.20
N PHE A 81 -18.06 -1.80 4.75
CA PHE A 81 -19.30 -1.91 5.50
C PHE A 81 -19.16 -2.76 6.77
N GLN A 82 -18.40 -3.84 6.71
CA GLN A 82 -18.14 -4.71 7.86
C GLN A 82 -17.30 -3.98 8.92
N LEU A 83 -16.20 -3.35 8.51
CA LEU A 83 -15.26 -2.66 9.39
C LEU A 83 -15.90 -1.42 10.04
N THR A 84 -16.71 -0.66 9.31
CA THR A 84 -17.41 0.52 9.85
C THR A 84 -18.39 0.17 10.99
N LYS A 85 -18.91 -1.07 11.00
CA LYS A 85 -19.82 -1.55 12.04
C LYS A 85 -19.11 -2.21 13.22
N ASN A 86 -17.82 -2.48 13.11
CA ASN A 86 -17.07 -3.19 14.11
C ASN A 86 -16.73 -2.23 15.28
N PRO A 87 -17.11 -2.55 16.54
CA PRO A 87 -16.87 -1.68 17.69
C PRO A 87 -15.38 -1.50 18.05
N GLU A 88 -14.48 -2.32 17.52
CA GLU A 88 -13.03 -2.20 17.71
C GLU A 88 -12.39 -1.22 16.71
N ILE A 89 -13.11 -0.84 15.64
CA ILE A 89 -12.69 0.18 14.68
C ILE A 89 -13.23 1.53 15.13
N THR A 90 -12.34 2.52 15.24
CA THR A 90 -12.66 3.88 15.68
C THR A 90 -12.91 4.81 14.49
N SER A 91 -12.12 4.67 13.42
CA SER A 91 -12.29 5.49 12.22
C SER A 91 -11.76 4.80 10.97
N LEU A 92 -12.24 5.28 9.82
CA LEU A 92 -11.88 4.79 8.50
C LEU A 92 -11.85 5.97 7.52
N HIS A 93 -10.68 6.27 6.99
CA HIS A 93 -10.43 7.45 6.16
C HIS A 93 -9.80 7.06 4.83
N PRO A 94 -10.23 7.62 3.68
CA PRO A 94 -9.54 7.40 2.41
C PRO A 94 -8.07 7.83 2.51
N ASN A 95 -7.19 6.99 1.97
CA ASN A 95 -5.76 7.29 1.88
C ASN A 95 -5.49 8.06 0.57
N THR A 96 -5.74 9.36 0.58
CA THR A 96 -5.67 10.22 -0.60
C THR A 96 -4.24 10.69 -0.87
N GLN A 97 -3.89 10.85 -2.15
CA GLN A 97 -2.61 11.40 -2.56
C GLN A 97 -2.53 12.90 -2.27
N VAL A 98 -1.34 13.35 -1.86
CA VAL A 98 -0.98 14.76 -1.71
C VAL A 98 0.07 15.14 -2.75
N PHE A 99 0.11 16.42 -3.14
CA PHE A 99 0.99 16.96 -4.16
C PHE A 99 1.87 18.06 -3.56
N LEU A 100 3.01 18.34 -4.21
CA LEU A 100 3.86 19.47 -3.83
C LEU A 100 3.07 20.77 -4.02
N ALA A 101 3.22 21.71 -3.09
CA ALA A 101 2.51 22.98 -3.16
C ALA A 101 2.89 23.83 -4.39
N ASP A 102 4.06 23.56 -4.96
CA ASP A 102 4.70 24.34 -6.04
C ASP A 102 4.71 23.59 -7.38
N GLU A 103 3.85 22.58 -7.55
CA GLU A 103 3.60 21.99 -8.87
C GLU A 103 2.80 23.01 -9.71
N GLU A 104 3.49 24.05 -10.18
CA GLU A 104 2.99 24.97 -11.19
C GLU A 104 2.46 24.12 -12.35
N GLN A 105 1.16 24.25 -12.62
CA GLN A 105 0.69 24.06 -13.98
C GLN A 105 1.41 25.10 -14.82
N THR A 106 2.54 24.72 -15.42
CA THR A 106 3.26 25.59 -16.35
C THR A 106 2.30 25.96 -17.46
N ASP A 107 1.76 27.18 -17.41
CA ASP A 107 1.11 27.80 -18.55
C ASP A 107 2.19 27.89 -19.64
N PRO A 108 2.00 27.27 -20.82
CA PRO A 108 3.04 27.23 -21.86
C PRO A 108 3.45 28.61 -22.39
N ASP A 109 2.72 29.69 -22.04
CA ASP A 109 3.09 31.08 -22.36
C ASP A 109 3.95 31.77 -21.31
N ASP A 110 4.16 31.19 -20.11
CA ASP A 110 4.99 31.78 -19.04
C ASP A 110 6.48 31.46 -19.23
N SER A 111 7.01 31.88 -20.38
CA SER A 111 8.41 31.71 -20.74
C SER A 111 9.36 32.75 -20.10
N GLU A 112 8.84 33.65 -19.24
CA GLU A 112 9.62 34.75 -18.67
C GLU A 112 10.41 34.38 -17.39
N PHE A 113 10.09 33.28 -16.71
CA PHE A 113 10.80 32.86 -15.49
C PHE A 113 12.05 32.01 -15.74
N ARG A 114 12.61 32.02 -16.96
CA ARG A 114 13.93 31.42 -17.24
C ARG A 114 15.08 32.39 -17.07
N ASN A 115 14.90 33.46 -16.29
CA ASN A 115 16.04 34.27 -15.89
C ASN A 115 16.73 33.59 -14.72
N ASN A 116 18.03 33.36 -14.91
CA ASN A 116 18.96 32.65 -14.03
C ASN A 116 19.27 33.45 -12.74
N GLU A 117 18.24 34.06 -12.14
CA GLU A 117 18.34 34.80 -10.89
C GLU A 117 18.41 33.80 -9.75
N ILE A 118 19.60 33.70 -9.16
CA ILE A 118 19.78 33.07 -7.87
C ILE A 118 18.81 33.79 -6.92
N PRO A 119 17.87 33.08 -6.27
CA PRO A 119 16.94 33.70 -5.34
C PRO A 119 17.71 34.48 -4.27
N GLU A 120 17.16 35.59 -3.79
CA GLU A 120 17.74 36.26 -2.62
C GLU A 120 17.79 35.24 -1.47
N THR A 121 18.97 35.03 -0.89
CA THR A 121 19.22 34.03 0.18
C THR A 121 19.41 34.68 1.55
N ASN A 122 19.09 35.97 1.69
CA ASN A 122 19.24 36.75 2.92
C ASN A 122 18.23 36.40 4.01
N PHE A 123 17.36 35.39 3.81
CA PHE A 123 16.34 34.99 4.78
C PHE A 123 16.92 34.66 6.15
N SER A 124 18.10 34.04 6.20
CA SER A 124 18.82 33.72 7.44
C SER A 124 19.20 34.98 8.23
N ASP A 125 19.61 36.05 7.55
CA ASP A 125 19.96 37.33 8.18
C ASP A 125 18.69 38.05 8.68
N VAL A 126 17.61 38.00 7.89
CA VAL A 126 16.32 38.64 8.25
C VAL A 126 15.71 38.02 9.51
N ILE A 127 15.85 36.71 9.70
CA ILE A 127 15.36 36.03 10.92
C ILE A 127 16.35 36.12 12.09
N GLY A 128 17.53 36.74 11.90
CA GLY A 128 18.55 36.88 12.93
C GLY A 128 19.24 35.56 13.32
N ALA A 129 19.43 34.65 12.36
CA ALA A 129 20.09 33.37 12.61
C ALA A 129 21.58 33.55 12.98
N ASP A 130 22.19 34.63 12.51
CA ASP A 130 23.57 35.05 12.80
C ASP A 130 23.80 35.28 14.30
N PHE A 131 22.87 35.94 15.00
CA PHE A 131 22.99 36.19 16.44
C PHE A 131 23.11 34.89 17.27
N VAL A 132 22.51 33.80 16.80
CA VAL A 132 22.54 32.51 17.51
C VAL A 132 23.88 31.79 17.28
N TRP A 133 24.46 31.93 16.08
CA TRP A 133 25.77 31.38 15.76
C TRP A 133 26.91 32.15 16.41
N ASP A 134 26.78 33.46 16.61
CA ASP A 134 27.76 34.28 17.36
C ASP A 134 27.89 33.86 18.83
N GLU A 135 26.87 33.18 19.37
CA GLU A 135 26.85 32.60 20.72
C GLU A 135 27.30 31.11 20.74
N ASP A 136 27.94 30.63 19.66
CA ASP A 136 28.42 29.25 19.48
C ASP A 136 27.31 28.17 19.54
N VAL A 137 26.06 28.53 19.22
CA VAL A 137 24.92 27.59 19.22
C VAL A 137 24.68 27.02 17.82
N PHE A 138 25.24 25.83 17.55
CA PHE A 138 25.18 25.18 16.23
C PHE A 138 24.14 24.06 16.11
N GLY A 139 23.33 23.83 17.16
CA GLY A 139 22.35 22.74 17.19
C GLY A 139 22.97 21.37 17.49
N GLU A 140 24.03 21.32 18.29
CA GLU A 140 24.58 20.04 18.75
C GLU A 140 23.50 19.19 19.43
N ASN A 141 23.45 17.90 19.06
CA ASN A 141 22.43 16.94 19.51
C ASN A 141 20.98 17.26 19.08
N VAL A 142 20.80 18.16 18.11
CA VAL A 142 19.50 18.43 17.47
C VAL A 142 19.47 17.74 16.10
N THR A 143 18.36 17.05 15.81
CA THR A 143 18.09 16.43 14.51
C THR A 143 16.85 17.06 13.90
N VAL A 144 16.92 17.39 12.61
CA VAL A 144 15.78 17.86 11.81
C VAL A 144 15.34 16.74 10.88
N ALA A 145 14.06 16.34 10.96
CA ALA A 145 13.45 15.39 10.03
C ALA A 145 12.71 16.16 8.92
N VAL A 146 13.12 15.95 7.67
CA VAL A 146 12.45 16.50 6.50
C VAL A 146 11.76 15.34 5.77
N VAL A 147 10.43 15.41 5.64
CA VAL A 147 9.61 14.43 4.93
C VAL A 147 9.21 15.03 3.59
N ASP A 148 10.02 14.76 2.57
CA ASP A 148 9.87 15.28 1.20
C ASP A 148 10.17 14.14 0.20
N THR A 149 10.23 14.46 -1.08
CA THR A 149 10.60 13.61 -2.21
C THR A 149 12.04 13.07 -2.16
N GLY A 150 12.90 13.65 -1.31
CA GLY A 150 14.27 13.21 -1.07
C GLY A 150 15.29 14.34 -1.17
N LEU A 151 16.58 13.99 -1.11
CA LEU A 151 17.69 14.93 -1.27
C LEU A 151 18.57 14.50 -2.45
N SER A 152 19.05 15.45 -3.25
CA SER A 152 20.08 15.19 -4.25
C SER A 152 21.44 14.93 -3.58
N ARG A 153 22.32 14.22 -4.29
CA ARG A 153 23.69 13.91 -3.87
C ARG A 153 24.70 14.68 -4.71
#